data_AF-A0A3D2QG77-F1
#
_entry.id   AF-A0A3D2QG77-F1
#
_cell.length_a   1.000
_cell.length_b   1.000
_cell.length_c   1.000
_cell.angle_alpha   90.00
_cell.angle_beta   90.00
_cell.angle_gamma   90.00
#
_symmetry.space_group_name_H-M   'P 1'
#
loop_
_entity.id
_entity.type
_entity.pdbx_description
1 polymer ?
#
loop_
_entity_poly.entity_id
_entity_poly.type
_entity_poly.pdbx_seq_one_letter_code
_entity_poly.pdbx_strand_id
1 'polypeptide(L)' 'ICRGVLVIEASPRSGALITAEYAADEGRSVFCIPGSIYSQLCRGTNDLIRRCQGIPVLEPAHILEELFPRWQG' A
#
# COMPACT_ATOMS: atom_id res chain seq x y z
N ILE A 1 -1.21 -17.34 -2.76
CA ILE A 1 -1.93 -16.08 -3.08
C ILE A 1 -2.19 -15.33 -1.77
N CYS A 2 -2.06 -14.00 -1.72
CA CYS A 2 -2.16 -13.17 -0.50
C CYS A 2 -3.55 -12.51 -0.32
N ARG A 3 -3.83 -11.97 0.88
CA ARG A 3 -5.07 -11.19 1.17
C ARG A 3 -4.92 -9.68 0.88
N GLY A 4 -3.69 -9.20 0.80
CA GLY A 4 -3.34 -7.81 0.50
C GLY A 4 -1.85 -7.69 0.16
N VAL A 5 -1.44 -6.50 -0.28
CA VAL A 5 -0.05 -6.18 -0.66
C VAL A 5 0.41 -4.95 0.11
N LEU A 6 1.58 -5.01 0.74
CA LEU A 6 2.23 -3.84 1.35
C LEU A 6 3.34 -3.34 0.44
N VAL A 7 3.23 -2.09 -0.02
CA VAL A 7 4.25 -1.39 -0.79
C VAL A 7 5.03 -0.47 0.15
N ILE A 8 6.31 -0.78 0.36
CA ILE A 8 7.19 -0.01 1.23
C ILE A 8 7.79 1.18 0.47
N GLU A 9 8.33 0.91 -0.73
CA GLU A 9 8.87 1.92 -1.64
C GLU A 9 8.51 1.56 -3.08
N ALA A 10 8.18 2.57 -3.87
CA ALA A 10 7.94 2.42 -5.29
C ALA A 10 8.25 3.73 -6.02
N SER A 11 9.22 3.69 -6.93
CA SER A 11 9.40 4.75 -7.91
C SER A 11 8.30 4.69 -8.98
N PRO A 12 8.03 5.80 -9.70
CA PRO A 12 7.11 5.78 -10.84
C PRO A 12 7.52 4.72 -11.87
N ARG A 13 6.55 3.94 -12.37
CA ARG A 13 6.77 2.81 -13.31
C ARG A 13 7.59 1.63 -12.74
N SER A 14 7.70 1.50 -11.42
CA SER A 14 8.31 0.31 -10.81
C SER A 14 7.43 -0.94 -10.97
N GLY A 15 8.03 -2.12 -10.99
CA GLY A 15 7.28 -3.39 -10.98
C GLY A 15 6.44 -3.60 -9.72
N ALA A 16 6.80 -2.94 -8.61
CA ALA A 16 6.03 -2.93 -7.38
C ALA A 16 4.67 -2.22 -7.56
N LEU A 17 4.63 -1.08 -8.27
CA LEU A 17 3.37 -0.40 -8.62
C LEU A 17 2.47 -1.28 -9.47
N ILE A 18 3.03 -1.98 -10.45
CA ILE A 18 2.28 -2.90 -11.32
C ILE A 18 1.60 -3.98 -10.47
N THR A 19 2.35 -4.59 -9.53
CA THR A 19 1.80 -5.58 -8.60
C THR A 19 0.69 -5.00 -7.72
N ALA A 20 0.85 -3.76 -7.26
CA ALA A 20 -0.16 -3.08 -6.45
C ALA A 20 -1.44 -2.77 -7.24
N GLU A 21 -1.32 -2.32 -8.49
CA GLU A 21 -2.44 -2.09 -9.40
C GLU A 21 -3.21 -3.39 -9.67
N TYR A 22 -2.52 -4.49 -10.01
CA TYR A 22 -3.16 -5.80 -10.15
C TYR A 22 -3.86 -6.27 -8.88
N ALA A 23 -3.26 -6.04 -7.70
CA ALA A 23 -3.90 -6.41 -6.44
C ALA A 23 -5.20 -5.62 -6.20
N ALA A 24 -5.20 -4.32 -6.49
CA ALA A 24 -6.39 -3.48 -6.41
C ALA A 24 -7.49 -3.94 -7.39
N ASP A 25 -7.12 -4.25 -8.63
CA ASP A 25 -8.04 -4.75 -9.67
C ASP A 25 -8.68 -6.10 -9.28
N GLU A 26 -7.95 -6.95 -8.55
CA GLU A 26 -8.47 -8.20 -7.98
C GLU A 26 -9.27 -8.01 -6.67
N GLY A 27 -9.53 -6.77 -6.25
CA GLY A 27 -10.28 -6.45 -5.03
C GLY A 27 -9.53 -6.75 -3.74
N ARG A 28 -8.19 -6.80 -3.77
CA ARG A 28 -7.35 -6.97 -2.57
C ARG A 28 -6.93 -5.62 -2.01
N SER A 29 -6.77 -5.57 -0.69
CA SER A 29 -6.28 -4.38 0.00
C SER A 29 -4.83 -4.07 -0.41
N VAL A 30 -4.59 -2.83 -0.85
CA VAL A 30 -3.26 -2.30 -1.11
C VAL A 30 -2.90 -1.36 0.03
N PHE A 31 -1.78 -1.66 0.68
CA PHE A 31 -1.21 -0.89 1.77
C PHE A 31 0.04 -0.16 1.29
N CYS A 32 0.26 1.06 1.77
CA CYS A 32 1.39 1.89 1.36
C CYS A 32 2.05 2.54 2.56
N ILE A 33 3.37 2.44 2.65
CA ILE A 33 4.15 3.25 3.59
C ILE A 33 4.30 4.65 3.00
N PRO A 34 3.77 5.71 3.65
CA PRO A 34 4.04 7.07 3.23
C PRO A 34 5.52 7.40 3.44
N GLY A 35 6.09 8.15 2.52
CA GLY A 35 7.50 8.52 2.57
C GLY A 35 7.75 9.97 2.20
N SER A 36 9.01 10.39 2.31
CA SER A 36 9.43 11.77 2.01
C SER A 36 9.00 12.19 0.60
N ILE A 37 8.35 13.36 0.49
CA ILE A 37 7.94 13.94 -0.80
C ILE A 37 9.14 14.30 -1.70
N TYR A 38 10.34 14.39 -1.12
CA TYR A 38 11.58 14.66 -1.85
C TYR A 38 12.25 13.39 -2.38
N SER A 39 11.85 12.20 -1.92
CA SER A 39 12.39 10.92 -2.38
C SER A 39 11.68 10.43 -3.63
N GLN A 40 12.44 10.11 -4.68
CA GLN A 40 11.88 9.51 -5.89
C GLN A 40 11.32 8.10 -5.64
N LEU A 41 11.87 7.38 -4.67
CA LEU A 41 11.43 6.03 -4.29
C LEU A 41 10.08 6.03 -3.56
N CYS A 42 9.64 7.17 -3.03
CA CYS A 42 8.36 7.28 -2.33
C CYS A 42 7.25 7.88 -3.21
N ARG A 43 7.55 8.32 -4.44
CA ARG A 43 6.53 8.95 -5.30
C ARG A 43 5.38 8.02 -5.62
N GLY A 44 5.66 6.74 -5.92
CA GLY A 44 4.65 5.75 -6.24
C GLY A 44 3.73 5.43 -5.07
N THR A 45 4.29 5.19 -3.87
CA THR A 45 3.49 4.95 -2.66
C THR A 45 2.65 6.17 -2.30
N ASN A 46 3.24 7.38 -2.35
CA ASN A 46 2.51 8.62 -2.10
C ASN A 46 1.40 8.88 -3.14
N ASP A 47 1.61 8.53 -4.41
CA ASP A 47 0.58 8.65 -5.44
C ASP A 47 -0.58 7.68 -5.25
N LEU A 48 -0.31 6.42 -4.84
CA LEU A 48 -1.35 5.45 -4.50
C LEU A 48 -2.24 5.97 -3.36
N ILE A 49 -1.61 6.50 -2.30
CA ILE A 49 -2.32 7.12 -1.17
C ILE A 49 -3.14 8.32 -1.66
N ARG A 50 -2.55 9.22 -2.45
CA ARG A 50 -3.21 10.43 -2.97
C ARG A 50 -4.43 10.13 -3.83
N ARG A 51 -4.43 9.01 -4.56
CA ARG A 51 -5.53 8.59 -5.45
C ARG A 51 -6.59 7.74 -4.74
N CYS A 52 -6.48 7.56 -3.42
CA CYS A 52 -7.32 6.65 -2.64
C CYS A 52 -7.26 5.19 -3.15
N GLN A 53 -6.12 4.78 -3.73
CA GLN A 53 -5.88 3.41 -4.20
C GLN A 53 -5.00 2.60 -3.22
N GLY A 54 -4.39 3.25 -2.24
CA GLY A 54 -3.60 2.62 -1.19
C GLY A 54 -3.97 3.14 0.20
N ILE A 55 -4.08 2.22 1.16
CA ILE A 55 -4.32 2.52 2.57
C ILE A 55 -2.97 2.91 3.20
N PRO A 56 -2.83 4.10 3.81
CA PRO A 56 -1.60 4.51 4.45
C PRO A 56 -1.34 3.70 5.72
N VAL A 57 -0.15 3.13 5.83
CA VAL A 57 0.29 2.34 7.00
C VAL A 57 1.37 3.11 7.74
N LEU A 58 1.11 3.41 9.01
CA LEU A 58 2.06 4.06 9.93
C LEU A 58 2.59 3.09 10.99
N GLU A 59 1.86 2.01 11.22
CA GLU A 59 2.23 0.92 12.12
C GLU A 59 1.62 -0.41 11.64
N PRO A 60 2.21 -1.57 12.00
CA PRO A 60 1.72 -2.87 11.54
C PRO A 60 0.26 -3.17 11.88
N ALA A 61 -0.26 -2.61 12.98
CA ALA A 61 -1.63 -2.80 13.43
C ALA A 61 -2.66 -2.40 12.37
N HIS A 62 -2.43 -1.34 11.60
CA HIS A 62 -3.33 -0.89 10.53
C HIS A 62 -3.61 -2.00 9.50
N ILE A 63 -2.63 -2.86 9.21
CA ILE A 63 -2.80 -3.97 8.28
C ILE A 63 -3.67 -5.07 8.90
N LEU A 64 -3.44 -5.36 10.18
CA LEU A 64 -4.18 -6.40 10.90
C LEU A 64 -5.64 -6.00 11.10
N GLU A 65 -5.89 -4.75 11.46
CA GLU A 65 -7.23 -4.18 11.63
C GLU A 65 -8.05 -4.27 10.33
N GLU A 66 -7.44 -3.90 9.20
CA GLU A 66 -8.08 -3.96 7.88
C GLU A 66 -8.35 -5.42 7.45
N LEU A 67 -7.37 -6.31 7.57
CA LEU A 67 -7.50 -7.70 7.11
C LEU A 67 -8.32 -8.59 8.05
N PHE A 68 -8.38 -8.22 9.34
CA PHE A 68 -9.00 -9.00 10.41
C PHE A 68 -9.81 -8.08 11.33
N PRO A 69 -11.07 -7.76 10.98
CA PRO A 69 -11.92 -6.86 11.77
C PRO A 69 -12.23 -7.30 13.22
N ARG A 70 -11.82 -8.52 13.60
CA ARG A 70 -11.95 -9.07 14.96
C ARG A 70 -10.62 -9.07 15.73
N TRP A 71 -9.55 -8.50 15.18
CA TRP A 71 -8.28 -8.38 15.86
C TRP A 71 -8.40 -7.38 17.03
N GLN A 72 -7.77 -7.69 18.18
CA GLN A 72 -8.01 -6.99 19.46
C GLN A 72 -6.76 -6.30 20.06
N GLY A 73 -5.70 -6.14 19.28
CA GLY A 73 -4.40 -5.64 19.76
C GLY A 73 -3.42 -6.74 20.11
#